data_AF-A0A849USB0-F1
#
_entry.id   AF-A0A849USB0-F1
#
_cell.length_a   1.000
_cell.length_b   1.000
_cell.length_c   1.000
_cell.angle_alpha   90.00
_cell.angle_beta   90.00
_cell.angle_gamma   90.00
#
_symmetry.space_group_name_H-M   'P 1'
#
loop_
_entity.id
_entity.type
_entity.pdbx_description
1 polymer ?
#
loop_
_entity_poly.entity_id
_entity_poly.type
_entity_poly.pdbx_seq_one_letter_code
_entity_poly.pdbx_strand_id
1 'polypeptide(L)'
;MKSSDFKIGMEFEMSGKRWLCTDIGTRTVAAICLADIPKDDPRWLNGPPYAVEELVIDENDLPACSADGVEADGFDLSKTI
;
A
#
# COMPACT_ATOMS: atom_id res chain seq x y z
N MET A 1 -3.77 -9.18 3.04
CA MET A 1 -2.61 -9.64 3.86
C MET A 1 -2.99 -9.69 5.34
N LYS A 2 -2.23 -10.41 6.18
CA LYS A 2 -2.36 -10.38 7.64
C LYS A 2 -1.34 -9.39 8.22
N SER A 3 -1.57 -8.88 9.44
CA SER A 3 -0.64 -7.94 10.09
C SER A 3 0.80 -8.46 10.19
N SER A 4 0.98 -9.76 10.44
CA SER A 4 2.30 -10.41 10.51
C SER A 4 3.04 -10.51 9.17
N ASP A 5 2.35 -10.29 8.05
CA ASP A 5 2.97 -10.32 6.72
C ASP A 5 3.70 -9.00 6.40
N PHE A 6 3.37 -7.92 7.12
CA PHE A 6 3.94 -6.61 6.87
C PHE A 6 5.35 -6.44 7.43
N LYS A 7 6.16 -5.64 6.74
CA LYS A 7 7.52 -5.22 7.16
C LYS A 7 7.70 -3.74 6.85
N ILE A 8 8.29 -2.99 7.77
CA ILE A 8 8.65 -1.60 7.51
C ILE A 8 9.60 -1.56 6.30
N GLY A 9 9.30 -0.65 5.37
CA GLY A 9 10.01 -0.51 4.09
C GLY A 9 9.54 -1.46 2.99
N MET A 10 8.52 -2.30 3.22
CA MET A 10 7.96 -3.11 2.15
C MET A 10 6.95 -2.32 1.32
N GLU A 11 6.90 -2.64 0.03
CA GLU A 11 5.82 -2.23 -0.85
C GLU A 11 4.66 -3.23 -0.81
N PHE A 12 3.44 -2.74 -0.93
CA PHE A 12 2.24 -3.55 -1.09
C PHE A 12 1.21 -2.79 -1.94
N GLU A 13 0.21 -3.50 -2.45
CA GLU A 13 -0.93 -2.90 -3.15
C GLU A 13 -2.16 -2.85 -2.25
N MET A 14 -2.90 -1.75 -2.32
CA MET A 14 -4.23 -1.61 -1.75
C MET A 14 -5.05 -0.67 -2.63
N SER A 15 -6.25 -1.10 -3.02
CA SER A 15 -7.17 -0.31 -3.85
C SER A 15 -6.55 0.16 -5.19
N GLY A 16 -5.74 -0.69 -5.83
CA GLY A 16 -5.07 -0.38 -7.10
C GLY A 16 -3.95 0.66 -7.02
N LYS A 17 -3.51 1.02 -5.81
CA LYS A 17 -2.37 1.92 -5.56
C LYS A 17 -1.24 1.15 -4.89
N ARG A 18 0.00 1.57 -5.18
CA ARG A 18 1.20 1.07 -4.49
C ARG A 18 1.46 1.90 -3.24
N TRP A 19 1.80 1.22 -2.16
CA TRP A 19 2.03 1.78 -0.83
C TRP A 19 3.37 1.30 -0.28
N LEU A 20 4.04 2.16 0.48
CA LEU A 20 5.23 1.81 1.25
C LEU A 20 4.87 1.78 2.73
N CYS A 21 5.05 0.64 3.39
CA CYS A 21 4.83 0.49 4.82
C CYS A 21 5.91 1.27 5.61
N THR A 22 5.47 2.14 6.51
CA THR A 22 6.34 3.01 7.32
C THR A 22 6.29 2.68 8.81
N ASP A 23 5.18 2.11 9.29
CA ASP A 23 5.02 1.64 10.67
C ASP A 23 4.08 0.42 10.77
N ILE A 24 4.25 -0.39 11.81
CA ILE A 24 3.42 -1.57 12.08
C ILE A 24 2.97 -1.56 13.53
N GLY A 25 1.68 -1.33 13.74
CA GLY A 25 1.01 -1.49 15.02
C GLY A 25 0.43 -2.89 15.22
N THR A 26 -0.09 -3.15 16.42
CA THR A 26 -0.69 -4.46 16.76
C THR A 26 -1.90 -4.82 15.89
N ARG A 27 -2.68 -3.82 15.47
CA ARG A 27 -3.92 -3.97 14.68
C ARG A 27 -3.96 -3.07 13.45
N THR A 28 -2.86 -2.39 13.14
CA THR A 28 -2.81 -1.34 12.13
C THR A 28 -1.48 -1.36 11.41
N VAL A 29 -1.47 -0.87 10.18
CA VAL A 29 -0.25 -0.58 9.41
C VAL A 29 -0.34 0.87 8.96
N ALA A 30 0.72 1.64 9.16
CA ALA A 30 0.84 2.98 8.58
C ALA A 30 1.64 2.88 7.28
N ALA A 31 1.19 3.58 6.24
CA ALA A 31 1.83 3.54 4.94
C ALA A 31 1.65 4.85 4.16
N ILE A 32 2.61 5.13 3.28
CA ILE A 32 2.57 6.26 2.36
C ILE A 32 2.28 5.77 0.93
N CYS A 33 1.43 6.50 0.22
CA CYS A 33 1.05 6.16 -1.15
C CYS A 33 2.14 6.56 -2.14
N LEU A 34 2.67 5.59 -2.88
CA LEU A 34 3.69 5.81 -3.92
C LEU A 34 3.10 6.29 -5.25
N ALA A 35 1.79 6.08 -5.48
CA ALA A 35 1.12 6.54 -6.70
C ALA A 35 1.00 8.07 -6.76
N ASP A 36 1.02 8.74 -5.61
CA ASP A 36 0.79 10.18 -5.48
C ASP A 36 2.12 10.98 -5.42
N ILE A 37 3.27 10.34 -5.67
CA ILE A 37 4.61 10.94 -5.59
C ILE A 37 5.17 11.24 -6.99
N PRO A 38 5.82 12.41 -7.20
CA PRO A 38 6.57 12.66 -8.43
C PRO A 38 7.66 11.60 -8.64
N LYS A 39 7.64 10.93 -9.79
CA LYS A 39 8.58 9.82 -10.12
C LYS A 39 10.06 10.20 -9.98
N ASP A 40 10.38 11.47 -10.16
CA ASP A 40 11.75 11.98 -10.22
C ASP A 40 12.21 12.68 -8.93
N ASP A 41 11.42 12.63 -7.85
CA ASP A 41 11.78 13.29 -6.59
C ASP A 41 11.62 12.37 -5.35
N PRO A 42 12.63 11.53 -5.05
CA PRO A 42 12.60 10.62 -3.91
C PRO A 42 12.61 11.35 -2.56
N ARG A 43 12.88 12.67 -2.52
CA ARG A 43 12.90 13.44 -1.26
C ARG A 43 11.53 13.50 -0.60
N TRP A 44 10.45 13.23 -1.33
CA TRP A 44 9.11 13.12 -0.77
C TRP A 44 8.94 11.96 0.22
N LEU A 45 9.81 10.96 0.10
CA LEU A 45 9.89 9.78 0.97
C LEU A 45 10.86 9.97 2.14
N ASN A 46 11.52 11.12 2.27
CA ASN A 46 12.39 11.41 3.40
C ASN A 46 11.54 11.86 4.59
N GLY A 47 11.40 11.01 5.60
CA GLY A 47 10.72 11.32 6.85
C GLY A 47 11.43 10.76 8.08
N PRO A 48 10.86 10.97 9.29
CA PRO A 48 9.70 11.82 9.57
C PRO A 48 10.04 13.33 9.65
N PRO A 49 9.10 14.25 9.31
CA PRO A 49 7.81 14.00 8.63
C PRO A 49 7.99 13.80 7.12
N TYR A 50 7.25 12.87 6.52
CA TYR A 50 7.21 12.69 5.07
C TYR A 50 6.51 13.87 4.38
N ALA A 51 6.80 14.10 3.09
CA ALA A 51 6.12 15.15 2.32
C ALA A 51 4.73 14.72 1.81
N VAL A 52 4.41 13.43 1.91
CA VAL A 52 3.10 12.84 1.59
C VAL A 52 2.35 12.46 2.86
N GLU A 53 1.03 12.35 2.74
CA GLU A 53 0.18 11.82 3.80
C GLU A 53 0.49 10.34 4.07
N GLU A 54 0.57 10.01 5.36
CA GLU A 54 0.64 8.64 5.86
C GLU A 54 -0.77 8.20 6.27
N LEU A 55 -1.26 7.11 5.68
CA LEU A 55 -2.57 6.53 5.97
C LEU A 55 -2.42 5.37 6.95
N VAL A 56 -3.30 5.34 7.95
CA VAL A 56 -3.44 4.21 8.87
C VAL A 56 -4.49 3.24 8.32
N ILE A 57 -4.04 2.03 8.01
CA ILE A 57 -4.86 0.92 7.54
C ILE A 57 -5.14 0.02 8.75
N ASP A 58 -6.41 -0.14 9.13
CA ASP A 58 -6.78 -0.99 10.26
C ASP A 58 -7.00 -2.45 9.87
N GLU A 59 -7.14 -3.31 10.86
CA GLU A 59 -7.23 -4.77 10.71
C GLU A 59 -8.35 -5.24 9.77
N ASN A 60 -9.40 -4.44 9.57
CA ASN A 60 -10.50 -4.76 8.67
C ASN A 60 -10.10 -4.56 7.20
N ASP A 61 -9.16 -3.66 6.94
CA ASP A 61 -8.66 -3.31 5.61
C ASP A 61 -7.39 -4.07 5.22
N LEU A 62 -6.60 -4.56 6.20
CA LEU A 62 -5.41 -5.37 5.93
C LEU A 62 -5.67 -6.57 4.99
N PRO A 63 -6.81 -7.31 5.08
CA PRO A 63 -7.11 -8.40 4.17
C PRO A 63 -7.15 -8.00 2.69
N ALA A 64 -7.51 -6.75 2.37
CA ALA A 64 -7.56 -6.23 1.00
C ALA A 64 -6.18 -5.91 0.41
N CYS A 65 -5.12 -5.92 1.23
CA CYS A 65 -3.76 -5.67 0.75
C CYS A 65 -3.13 -6.92 0.09
N SER A 66 -2.27 -6.72 -0.90
CA SER A 66 -1.48 -7.78 -1.55
C SER A 66 0.01 -7.43 -1.64
N ALA A 67 0.88 -8.43 -1.48
CA ALA A 67 2.34 -8.24 -1.54
C ALA A 67 2.88 -8.25 -2.99
N ASP A 68 2.10 -8.80 -3.91
CA ASP A 68 2.45 -8.90 -5.32
C ASP A 68 1.81 -7.71 -6.03
N GLY A 69 2.65 -6.82 -6.57
CA GLY A 69 2.21 -5.78 -7.49
C GLY A 69 1.86 -6.40 -8.85
N VAL A 70 0.93 -7.38 -8.87
CA VAL A 70 0.42 -7.93 -10.12
C VAL A 70 -0.58 -6.95 -10.69
N GLU A 71 -0.21 -6.39 -11.84
CA GLU A 71 -1.08 -5.71 -12.79
C GLU A 71 -2.51 -6.27 -12.72
N ALA A 72 -3.48 -5.41 -12.42
CA ALA A 72 -4.88 -5.73 -12.59
C ALA A 72 -5.19 -5.87 -14.10
N ASP A 73 -4.84 -7.01 -14.70
CA ASP A 73 -5.36 -7.41 -16.00
C ASP A 73 -6.27 -8.64 -15.82
N GLY A 74 -7.55 -8.44 -16.10
CA GLY A 74 -8.51 -9.54 -16.19
C GLY A 74 -9.89 -9.27 -15.62
N PHE A 75 -10.53 -8.14 -15.95
CA PHE A 75 -12.00 -8.13 -15.97
C PHE A 75 -12.45 -9.00 -17.15
N ASP A 76 -12.67 -10.28 -16.88
CA ASP A 76 -13.18 -11.25 -17.84
C ASP A 76 -14.67 -10.99 -18.13
N LEU A 77 -14.94 -10.19 -19.16
CA LEU A 77 -16.28 -9.91 -19.68
C LEU A 77 -17.02 -11.17 -20.18
N SER A 78 -16.37 -12.33 -20.30
CA SER A 78 -17.01 -13.58 -20.74
C SER A 78 -17.79 -14.31 -19.63
N LYS A 79 -17.81 -13.80 -18.40
CA LYS A 79 -18.60 -14.34 -17.28
C LYS A 79 -19.87 -13.57 -16.93
N THR A 80 -20.24 -12.55 -17.72
CA THR A 80 -21.60 -11.99 -17.64
C THR A 80 -22.50 -12.81 -18.58
N ILE A 81 -23.44 -13.53 -17.97
CA ILE A 81 -24.52 -14.30 -18.62
C ILE A 81 -25.25 -13.47 -19.68
#